data_AF-A0A545VS35-F1
#
_entry.id   AF-A0A545VS35-F1
#
_cell.length_a   1.000
_cell.length_b   1.000
_cell.length_c   1.000
_cell.angle_alpha   90.00
_cell.angle_beta   90.00
_cell.angle_gamma   90.00
#
_symmetry.space_group_name_H-M   'P 1'
#
loop_
_entity.id
_entity.type
_entity.pdbx_description
1 polymer ?
#
loop_
_entity_poly.entity_id
_entity_poly.type
_entity_poly.pdbx_seq_one_letter_code
_entity_poly.pdbx_strand_id
1 'polypeptide(L)'
;MHSLFLLLGAAVAVDAAVAGSDLFAENIEKVLLTGNKGFCADGCVLDDVFYSKTGGACLPEDAIVLTDDQYGNAEPSTSSGVAFDCKGWHPDERWRKPRPDEWPTRCEVRSYADPEDIECPFRGLINSETVWRGEIERKRQQFVLGRHRTTQQSEPTRKGRAF
;
A
#
# COMPACT_ATOMS: atom_id res chain seq x y z
N MET A 1 -24.09 51.64 7.59
CA MET A 1 -22.99 51.86 6.62
C MET A 1 -21.81 51.01 7.07
N HIS A 2 -21.43 50.05 6.21
CA HIS A 2 -20.09 49.50 5.92
C HIS A 2 -19.12 49.22 7.09
N SER A 3 -18.38 48.11 7.18
CA SER A 3 -18.25 46.89 6.38
C SER A 3 -17.30 45.98 7.16
N LEU A 4 -17.42 44.68 6.90
CA LEU A 4 -16.56 43.61 7.38
C LEU A 4 -15.09 43.83 7.01
N PHE A 5 -14.18 43.47 7.93
CA PHE A 5 -12.87 42.94 7.55
C PHE A 5 -12.72 41.55 8.18
N LEU A 6 -13.14 40.57 7.38
CA LEU A 6 -12.75 39.17 7.52
C LEU A 6 -11.27 39.06 7.12
N LEU A 7 -10.37 38.87 8.08
CA LEU A 7 -9.04 38.37 7.76
C LEU A 7 -9.07 36.85 7.85
N LEU A 8 -9.16 36.24 6.66
CA LEU A 8 -8.95 34.84 6.40
C LEU A 8 -7.58 34.42 6.94
N GLY A 9 -7.56 33.82 8.13
CA GLY A 9 -6.49 32.92 8.49
C GLY A 9 -6.64 31.67 7.65
N ALA A 10 -5.91 31.60 6.54
CA ALA A 10 -5.72 30.37 5.79
C ALA A 10 -4.92 29.40 6.67
N ALA A 11 -5.61 28.71 7.57
CA ALA A 11 -5.13 27.47 8.13
C ALA A 11 -5.20 26.43 7.01
N VAL A 12 -4.20 26.45 6.13
CA VAL A 12 -3.91 25.31 5.26
C VAL A 12 -3.22 24.26 6.12
N ALA A 13 -3.92 23.78 7.15
CA ALA A 13 -3.66 22.49 7.73
C ALA A 13 -4.59 21.52 6.97
N VAL A 14 -4.30 21.33 5.68
CA VAL A 14 -4.67 20.06 5.07
C VAL A 14 -3.83 19.05 5.81
N ASP A 15 -4.47 18.36 6.75
CA ASP A 15 -4.07 17.01 7.15
C ASP A 15 -4.00 16.17 5.87
N ALA A 16 -2.92 16.31 5.11
CA ALA A 16 -2.47 15.34 4.12
C ALA A 16 -1.79 14.19 4.88
N ALA A 17 -2.47 13.68 5.90
CA ALA A 17 -1.97 12.66 6.81
C ALA A 17 -2.93 11.47 6.90
N VAL A 18 -3.76 11.24 5.87
CA VAL A 18 -4.36 9.93 5.61
C VAL A 18 -4.51 9.73 4.09
N ALA A 19 -3.42 9.89 3.33
CA ALA A 19 -3.32 9.34 1.99
C ALA A 19 -2.48 8.06 2.11
N GLY A 20 -3.14 6.92 1.96
CA GLY A 20 -2.57 5.58 2.06
C GLY A 20 -1.27 5.46 1.27
N SER A 21 -0.33 4.76 1.87
CA SER A 21 1.03 4.50 1.37
C SER A 21 1.05 3.47 0.24
N ASP A 22 0.01 3.47 -0.59
CA ASP A 22 -0.25 2.43 -1.57
C ASP A 22 0.42 2.81 -2.89
N LEU A 23 1.30 1.94 -3.38
CA LEU A 23 1.95 2.07 -4.70
C LEU A 23 0.92 1.93 -5.84
N PHE A 24 -0.16 1.21 -5.56
CA PHE A 24 -1.30 0.97 -6.44
C PHE A 24 -2.58 0.94 -5.59
N ALA A 25 -3.56 1.77 -5.93
CA ALA A 25 -4.87 1.82 -5.29
C ALA A 25 -5.94 1.01 -6.08
N GLU A 26 -5.51 0.06 -6.90
CA GLU A 26 -6.37 -0.74 -7.78
C GLU A 26 -6.31 -2.21 -7.36
N ASN A 27 -7.38 -2.96 -7.62
CA ASN A 27 -7.58 -4.35 -7.20
C ASN A 27 -6.70 -5.33 -7.98
N ILE A 28 -5.39 -5.32 -7.74
CA ILE A 28 -4.45 -6.25 -8.39
C ILE A 28 -4.82 -7.69 -8.01
N GLU A 29 -5.26 -8.49 -8.97
CA GLU A 29 -5.51 -9.93 -8.77
C GLU A 29 -4.31 -10.78 -9.19
N LYS A 30 -3.68 -10.41 -10.30
CA LYS A 30 -2.51 -11.14 -10.81
C LYS A 30 -1.47 -10.21 -11.41
N VAL A 31 -0.23 -10.64 -11.31
CA VAL A 31 0.93 -9.91 -11.82
C VAL A 31 1.64 -10.75 -12.87
N LEU A 32 1.77 -10.18 -14.06
CA LEU A 32 2.53 -10.77 -15.15
C LEU A 32 4.00 -10.36 -15.07
N LEU A 33 4.86 -11.35 -15.23
CA LEU A 33 6.31 -11.18 -15.33
C LEU A 33 6.74 -11.28 -16.80
N THR A 34 8.01 -11.08 -17.07
CA THR A 34 8.56 -11.25 -18.41
C THR A 34 8.53 -12.72 -18.86
N GLY A 35 8.28 -12.94 -20.15
CA GLY A 35 8.12 -14.28 -20.72
C GLY A 35 6.75 -14.87 -20.41
N ASN A 36 6.73 -16.11 -19.94
CA ASN A 36 5.51 -16.88 -19.69
C ASN A 36 5.25 -17.10 -18.19
N LYS A 37 5.63 -16.15 -17.35
CA LYS A 37 5.61 -16.27 -15.89
C LYS A 37 4.67 -15.26 -15.25
N GLY A 38 4.09 -15.62 -14.12
CA GLY A 38 3.29 -14.72 -13.30
C GLY A 38 2.88 -15.35 -11.98
N PHE A 39 2.10 -14.61 -11.20
CA PHE A 39 1.61 -15.05 -9.89
C PHE A 39 0.31 -14.34 -9.52
N CYS A 40 -0.43 -14.91 -8.56
CA CYS A 40 -1.59 -14.28 -7.94
C CYS A 40 -1.17 -13.35 -6.81
N ALA A 41 -1.72 -12.14 -6.78
CA ALA A 41 -1.54 -11.17 -5.72
C ALA A 41 -2.41 -11.58 -4.52
N ASP A 42 -1.94 -12.55 -3.75
CA ASP A 42 -2.69 -13.18 -2.66
C ASP A 42 -1.94 -12.99 -1.32
N GLY A 43 -1.84 -11.75 -0.86
CA GLY A 43 -1.23 -11.44 0.45
C GLY A 43 0.20 -11.95 0.54
N CYS A 44 1.03 -11.59 -0.43
CA CYS A 44 2.37 -12.16 -0.59
C CYS A 44 3.42 -11.08 -0.87
N VAL A 45 4.69 -11.42 -0.69
CA VAL A 45 5.82 -10.52 -0.95
C VAL A 45 6.72 -11.04 -2.08
N LEU A 46 7.11 -10.14 -2.99
CA LEU A 46 8.10 -10.42 -4.03
C LEU A 46 8.96 -9.17 -4.26
N ASP A 47 10.28 -9.32 -4.19
CA ASP A 47 11.27 -8.26 -4.48
C ASP A 47 10.98 -6.90 -3.85
N ASP A 48 10.79 -6.91 -2.53
CA ASP A 48 10.50 -5.73 -1.69
C ASP A 48 9.21 -4.99 -2.08
N VAL A 49 8.23 -5.71 -2.59
CA VAL A 49 6.86 -5.24 -2.79
C VAL A 49 5.91 -6.22 -2.12
N PHE A 50 5.04 -5.70 -1.25
CA PHE A 50 3.93 -6.46 -0.69
C PHE A 50 2.69 -6.28 -1.57
N TYR A 51 2.07 -7.40 -1.93
CA TYR A 51 0.84 -7.47 -2.71
C TYR A 51 -0.30 -7.83 -1.77
N SER A 52 -1.19 -6.88 -1.52
CA SER A 52 -2.34 -7.12 -0.67
C SER A 52 -3.35 -8.00 -1.39
N LYS A 53 -4.01 -8.85 -0.62
CA LYS A 53 -5.05 -9.77 -1.09
C LYS A 53 -6.37 -9.06 -1.40
N THR A 54 -6.63 -7.95 -0.74
CA THR A 54 -7.84 -7.13 -0.88
C THR A 54 -7.66 -6.01 -1.91
N GLY A 55 -6.49 -5.93 -2.55
CA GLY A 55 -6.19 -5.02 -3.63
C GLY A 55 -4.94 -4.19 -3.36
N GLY A 56 -4.29 -3.78 -4.45
CA GLY A 56 -3.15 -2.89 -4.40
C GLY A 56 -1.81 -3.55 -4.07
N ALA A 57 -0.80 -2.69 -4.00
CA ALA A 57 0.55 -3.06 -3.60
C ALA A 57 1.16 -1.91 -2.81
N CYS A 58 2.02 -2.21 -1.85
CA CYS A 58 2.72 -1.21 -1.05
C CYS A 58 4.14 -1.68 -0.74
N LEU A 59 4.93 -0.78 -0.14
CA LEU A 59 6.24 -1.15 0.38
C LEU A 59 6.07 -2.04 1.63
N PRO A 60 7.00 -2.98 1.90
CA PRO A 60 6.93 -3.86 3.07
C PRO A 60 6.72 -3.12 4.39
N GLU A 61 7.37 -1.96 4.59
CA GLU A 61 7.22 -1.17 5.83
C GLU A 61 5.83 -0.57 6.04
N ASP A 62 5.02 -0.52 4.98
CA ASP A 62 3.65 -0.02 4.95
C ASP A 62 2.61 -1.16 5.00
N ALA A 63 3.06 -2.42 5.06
CA ALA A 63 2.20 -3.56 5.32
C ALA A 63 1.69 -3.55 6.77
N ILE A 64 0.42 -3.90 6.94
CA ILE A 64 -0.30 -3.92 8.21
C ILE A 64 -0.96 -5.27 8.44
N VAL A 65 -1.26 -5.57 9.70
CA VAL A 65 -2.12 -6.68 10.10
C VAL A 65 -3.45 -6.11 10.55
N LEU A 66 -4.55 -6.54 9.94
CA LEU A 66 -5.92 -6.20 10.36
C LEU A 66 -6.27 -6.92 11.66
N THR A 67 -6.93 -6.22 12.57
CA THR A 67 -7.21 -6.72 13.92
C THR A 67 -8.68 -6.57 14.26
N ASP A 68 -9.28 -7.59 14.85
CA ASP A 68 -10.71 -7.62 15.21
C ASP A 68 -11.01 -6.93 16.55
N ASP A 69 -10.01 -6.80 17.42
CA ASP A 69 -10.22 -6.35 18.78
C ASP A 69 -9.22 -5.29 19.27
N GLN A 70 -9.50 -4.77 20.47
CA GLN A 70 -8.63 -3.83 21.18
C GLN A 70 -7.34 -4.45 21.75
N TYR A 71 -7.25 -5.78 21.73
CA TYR A 71 -6.08 -6.53 22.19
C TYR A 71 -5.08 -6.76 21.05
N GLY A 72 -5.43 -6.38 19.83
CA GLY A 72 -4.58 -6.47 18.64
C GLY A 72 -4.48 -7.91 18.13
N ASN A 73 -5.47 -8.74 18.44
CA ASN A 73 -5.57 -10.06 17.83
C ASN A 73 -5.85 -9.90 16.34
N ALA A 74 -5.16 -10.69 15.53
CA ALA A 74 -5.42 -10.69 14.10
C ALA A 74 -6.86 -11.14 13.88
N GLU A 75 -7.57 -10.47 12.98
CA GLU A 75 -8.92 -10.89 12.63
C GLU A 75 -8.88 -12.38 12.23
N PRO A 76 -9.65 -13.27 12.89
CA PRO A 76 -9.69 -14.67 12.54
C PRO A 76 -10.14 -14.72 11.11
N SER A 77 -9.24 -15.20 10.24
CA SER A 77 -9.33 -15.09 8.79
C SER A 77 -10.78 -14.91 8.37
N THR A 78 -11.12 -13.70 7.94
CA THR A 78 -12.39 -13.46 7.23
C THR A 78 -12.53 -14.56 6.19
N SER A 79 -13.73 -14.85 5.72
CA SER A 79 -14.00 -15.91 4.72
C SER A 79 -13.07 -15.92 3.48
N SER A 80 -12.23 -14.90 3.31
CA SER A 80 -11.13 -14.71 2.36
C SER A 80 -9.70 -15.01 2.85
N GLY A 81 -9.38 -15.29 4.12
CA GLY A 81 -7.99 -15.60 4.52
C GLY A 81 -7.08 -14.40 4.79
N VAL A 82 -7.60 -13.17 4.95
CA VAL A 82 -6.78 -11.95 4.98
C VAL A 82 -6.47 -11.54 6.42
N ALA A 83 -5.20 -11.63 6.82
CA ALA A 83 -4.69 -10.92 8.00
C ALA A 83 -3.85 -9.70 7.61
N PHE A 84 -3.29 -9.67 6.39
CA PHE A 84 -2.34 -8.64 5.96
C PHE A 84 -2.90 -7.74 4.87
N ASP A 85 -2.60 -6.46 4.97
CA ASP A 85 -3.02 -5.45 4.01
C ASP A 85 -2.04 -4.28 3.88
N CYS A 86 -2.34 -3.33 3.00
CA CYS A 86 -1.61 -2.08 2.86
C CYS A 86 -2.25 -0.96 3.68
N LYS A 87 -1.41 -0.16 4.35
CA LYS A 87 -1.86 0.96 5.17
C LYS A 87 -2.58 2.02 4.34
N GLY A 88 -3.87 2.22 4.65
CA GLY A 88 -4.74 3.22 4.02
C GLY A 88 -5.85 2.61 3.18
N TRP A 89 -5.75 1.33 2.86
CA TRP A 89 -6.80 0.57 2.18
C TRP A 89 -8.05 0.39 3.05
N HIS A 90 -7.83 0.18 4.36
CA HIS A 90 -8.88 0.04 5.37
C HIS A 90 -8.83 1.21 6.37
N PRO A 91 -9.33 2.42 6.01
CA PRO A 91 -9.22 3.60 6.86
C PRO A 91 -10.00 3.49 8.17
N ASP A 92 -11.10 2.72 8.16
CA ASP A 92 -12.00 2.56 9.30
C ASP A 92 -11.70 1.31 10.14
N GLU A 93 -10.80 0.44 9.68
CA GLU A 93 -10.45 -0.78 10.40
C GLU A 93 -9.26 -0.56 11.33
N ARG A 94 -9.24 -1.36 12.41
CA ARG A 94 -8.12 -1.38 13.32
C ARG A 94 -7.02 -2.24 12.74
N TRP A 95 -5.79 -1.77 12.90
CA TRP A 95 -4.62 -2.47 12.41
C TRP A 95 -3.43 -2.25 13.31
N ARG A 96 -2.43 -3.11 13.13
CA ARG A 96 -1.11 -3.00 13.74
C ARG A 96 -0.02 -3.31 12.72
N LYS A 97 1.24 -3.07 13.09
CA LYS A 97 2.36 -3.53 12.27
C LYS A 97 2.57 -5.04 12.40
N PRO A 98 3.04 -5.71 11.33
CA PRO A 98 3.57 -7.07 11.38
C PRO A 98 4.67 -7.23 12.45
N ARG A 99 4.66 -8.33 13.18
CA ARG A 99 5.80 -8.73 14.04
C ARG A 99 6.93 -9.34 13.18
N PRO A 100 8.18 -9.40 13.67
CA PRO A 100 9.30 -9.91 12.88
C PRO A 100 9.12 -11.34 12.33
N ASP A 101 8.36 -12.17 13.05
CA ASP A 101 8.02 -13.55 12.70
C ASP A 101 6.67 -13.70 11.98
N GLU A 102 5.95 -12.59 11.81
CA GLU A 102 4.61 -12.53 11.24
C GLU A 102 4.68 -11.77 9.91
N TRP A 103 5.36 -12.34 8.93
CA TRP A 103 5.42 -11.78 7.58
C TRP A 103 4.61 -12.61 6.58
N PRO A 104 3.98 -11.95 5.58
CA PRO A 104 3.36 -12.64 4.47
C PRO A 104 4.34 -13.58 3.76
N THR A 105 3.81 -14.66 3.21
CA THR A 105 4.62 -15.63 2.46
C THR A 105 5.19 -15.01 1.18
N ARG A 106 6.28 -15.59 0.65
CA ARG A 106 6.78 -15.19 -0.66
C ARG A 106 5.81 -15.61 -1.75
N CYS A 107 5.57 -14.72 -2.72
CA CYS A 107 4.69 -15.01 -3.85
C CYS A 107 5.19 -16.23 -4.62
N GLU A 108 4.27 -17.14 -4.96
CA GLU A 108 4.58 -18.33 -5.73
C GLU A 108 4.57 -18.00 -7.23
N VAL A 109 5.76 -17.85 -7.82
CA VAL A 109 5.91 -17.59 -9.25
C VAL A 109 5.78 -18.90 -10.03
N ARG A 110 4.84 -18.93 -10.97
CA ARG A 110 4.59 -20.09 -11.82
C ARG A 110 4.83 -19.74 -13.29
N SER A 111 5.08 -20.77 -14.10
CA SER A 111 5.21 -20.66 -15.55
C SER A 111 3.97 -21.26 -16.20
N TYR A 112 3.46 -20.59 -17.24
CA TYR A 112 2.23 -20.94 -17.93
C TYR A 112 2.48 -21.07 -19.42
N ALA A 113 1.55 -21.71 -20.15
CA ALA A 113 1.62 -21.74 -21.61
C ALA A 113 1.31 -20.34 -22.17
N ASP A 114 0.23 -19.75 -21.67
CA ASP A 114 -0.09 -18.33 -21.79
C ASP A 114 -0.09 -17.71 -20.38
N PRO A 115 0.73 -16.68 -20.09
CA PRO A 115 0.71 -16.00 -18.80
C PRO A 115 -0.64 -15.31 -18.50
N GLU A 116 -1.52 -15.12 -19.49
CA GLU A 116 -2.88 -14.65 -19.24
C GLU A 116 -3.79 -15.73 -18.65
N ASP A 117 -3.44 -17.03 -18.76
CA ASP A 117 -4.24 -18.16 -18.25
C ASP A 117 -4.08 -18.41 -16.74
N ILE A 118 -3.41 -17.50 -16.02
CA ILE A 118 -3.28 -17.62 -14.56
C ILE A 118 -4.67 -17.52 -13.92
N GLU A 119 -5.12 -18.62 -13.32
CA GLU A 119 -6.33 -18.69 -12.51
C GLU A 119 -6.00 -18.43 -11.03
N CYS A 120 -6.54 -17.34 -10.49
CA CYS A 120 -6.38 -16.99 -9.09
C CYS A 120 -7.61 -17.43 -8.27
N PRO A 121 -7.39 -18.17 -7.16
CA PRO A 121 -8.49 -18.74 -6.38
C PRO A 121 -9.36 -17.67 -5.71
N PHE A 122 -8.82 -16.47 -5.48
CA PHE A 122 -9.54 -15.34 -4.90
C PHE A 122 -10.12 -14.43 -5.98
N ARG A 123 -11.20 -14.88 -6.62
CA ARG A 123 -12.10 -14.01 -7.41
C ARG A 123 -12.95 -13.17 -6.47
N GLY A 124 -12.41 -12.08 -5.93
CA GLY A 124 -13.05 -11.40 -4.80
C GLY A 124 -13.38 -9.92 -4.99
N LEU A 125 -12.62 -9.20 -5.81
CA LEU A 125 -12.78 -7.76 -5.93
C LEU A 125 -13.50 -7.44 -7.23
N ILE A 126 -14.58 -6.68 -7.13
CA ILE A 126 -15.22 -6.10 -8.31
C ILE A 126 -14.16 -5.25 -9.01
N ASN A 127 -13.98 -5.46 -10.32
CA ASN A 127 -12.95 -4.81 -11.14
C ASN A 127 -11.51 -5.19 -10.75
N SER A 128 -11.23 -6.47 -10.52
CA SER A 128 -9.85 -6.94 -10.39
C SER A 128 -9.05 -6.78 -11.68
N GLU A 129 -7.76 -6.51 -11.57
CA GLU A 129 -6.89 -6.20 -12.68
C GLU A 129 -5.67 -7.13 -12.79
N THR A 130 -5.24 -7.31 -14.04
CA THR A 130 -3.97 -7.94 -14.40
C THR A 130 -2.95 -6.86 -14.69
N VAL A 131 -1.85 -6.83 -13.94
CA VAL A 131 -0.86 -5.77 -14.07
C VAL A 131 0.50 -6.35 -14.46
N TRP A 132 1.21 -5.66 -15.36
CA TRP A 132 2.58 -6.01 -15.70
C TRP A 132 3.54 -5.51 -14.62
N ARG A 133 4.51 -6.35 -14.23
CA ARG A 133 5.48 -5.99 -13.21
C ARG A 133 6.28 -4.71 -13.52
N GLY A 134 6.60 -4.45 -14.79
CA GLY A 134 7.29 -3.22 -15.18
C GLY A 134 6.50 -1.95 -14.82
N GLU A 135 5.16 -2.03 -14.77
CA GLU A 135 4.32 -0.92 -14.33
C GLU A 135 4.41 -0.70 -12.81
N ILE A 136 4.39 -1.79 -12.04
CA ILE A 136 4.60 -1.77 -10.58
C ILE A 136 5.96 -1.11 -10.26
N GLU A 137 7.02 -1.54 -10.94
CA GLU A 137 8.37 -1.01 -10.74
C GLU A 137 8.45 0.48 -11.07
N ARG A 138 7.80 0.92 -12.15
CA ARG A 138 7.71 2.34 -12.52
C ARG A 138 7.00 3.15 -11.44
N LYS A 139 5.84 2.70 -10.95
CA LYS A 139 5.10 3.42 -9.88
C LYS A 139 5.88 3.42 -8.56
N ARG A 140 6.54 2.31 -8.21
CA ARG A 140 7.45 2.22 -7.06
C ARG A 140 8.56 3.26 -7.11
N GLN A 141 9.26 3.38 -8.24
CA GLN A 141 10.31 4.38 -8.41
C GLN A 141 9.77 5.79 -8.22
N GLN A 142 8.61 6.10 -8.81
CA GLN A 142 7.97 7.42 -8.66
C GLN A 142 7.60 7.71 -7.20
N PHE A 143 7.05 6.73 -6.48
CA PHE A 143 6.66 6.86 -5.09
C PHE A 143 7.87 7.09 -4.17
N VAL A 144 8.93 6.29 -4.31
CA VAL A 144 10.17 6.42 -3.52
C VAL A 144 10.81 7.79 -3.75
N LEU A 145 10.91 8.24 -5.01
CA LEU A 145 11.43 9.58 -5.34
C LEU A 145 10.55 10.69 -4.74
N GLY A 146 9.23 10.52 -4.74
CA GLY A 146 8.28 11.43 -4.11
C GLY A 146 8.49 11.54 -2.59
N ARG A 147 8.62 10.42 -1.89
CA ARG A 147 8.89 10.38 -0.43
C ARG A 147 10.20 11.11 -0.09
N HIS A 148 11.27 10.87 -0.84
CA HIS A 148 12.56 11.55 -0.63
C HIS A 148 12.47 13.05 -0.84
N ARG A 149 11.72 13.50 -1.85
CA ARG A 149 11.52 14.92 -2.12
C ARG A 149 10.76 15.62 -0.99
N THR A 150 9.73 14.98 -0.45
CA THR A 150 8.95 15.53 0.68
C THR A 150 9.76 15.54 1.99
N THR A 151 10.62 14.54 2.23
CA THR A 151 11.50 14.53 3.42
C THR A 151 12.66 15.52 3.34
N GLN A 152 13.19 15.83 2.15
CA GLN A 152 14.21 16.88 2.00
C GLN A 152 13.64 18.30 2.16
N GLN A 153 12.35 18.50 1.88
CA GLN A 153 11.73 19.83 1.97
C GLN A 153 11.31 20.20 3.41
N SER A 154 11.45 19.29 4.37
CA SER A 154 11.05 19.49 5.76
C SER A 154 12.20 19.62 6.77
N GLU A 155 13.46 19.77 6.34
CA GLU A 155 14.52 20.18 7.28
C GLU A 155 14.37 21.67 7.63
N PRO A 156 14.01 22.04 8.88
CA PRO A 156 14.09 23.43 9.29
C PRO A 156 15.56 23.82 9.30
N THR A 157 15.93 24.81 8.48
CA THR A 157 17.24 25.43 8.49
C THR A 157 17.55 25.90 9.91
N ARG A 158 18.34 25.11 10.64
CA ARG A 158 18.77 25.40 12.01
C ARG A 158 19.76 26.56 11.93
N LYS A 159 19.25 27.80 11.90
CA LYS A 159 20.07 29.00 12.01
C LYS A 159 20.81 28.96 13.33
N GLY A 160 22.12 28.78 13.24
CA GLY A 160 23.05 28.81 14.36
C GLY A 160 22.91 30.12 15.13
N ARG A 161 22.79 29.97 16.45
CA ARG A 161 22.85 31.07 17.41
C ARG A 161 24.34 31.36 17.64
N ALA A 162 24.85 32.46 17.10
CA ALA A 162 26.13 33.02 17.53
C ALA A 162 25.88 33.89 18.78
N PHE A 163 26.77 33.74 19.76
CA PHE A 163 26.79 34.42 21.05
C PHE A 163 27.00 35.93 20.92
#